data_AF-A0A3D2V0N1-F1
#
_entry.id   AF-A0A3D2V0N1-F1
#
_cell.length_a   1.000
_cell.length_b   1.000
_cell.length_c   1.000
_cell.angle_alpha   90.00
_cell.angle_beta   90.00
_cell.angle_gamma   90.00
#
_symmetry.space_group_name_H-M   'P 1'
#
loop_
_entity.id
_entity.type
_entity.pdbx_description
1 polymer ?
#
loop_
_entity_poly.entity_id
_entity_poly.type
_entity_poly.pdbx_seq_one_letter_code
_entity_poly.pdbx_strand_id
1 'polypeptide(L)'
;MANSKKIQIYGKTYSLKSSSSEVDAEEVAAYVDSRMKELANVRGKTSTLDLAILAALNIAQELMELKNQAGAKEEAEGEKLRQLVEALDKELQDIEK
;
A
#
# COMPACT_ATOMS: atom_id res chain seq x y z
N MET A 1 13.41 -17.07 -21.35
CA MET A 1 13.68 -15.74 -21.92
C MET A 1 13.25 -14.72 -20.87
N ALA A 2 14.17 -13.87 -20.40
CA ALA A 2 13.80 -12.82 -19.44
C ALA A 2 12.92 -11.80 -20.17
N ASN A 3 11.64 -11.75 -19.86
CA ASN A 3 10.75 -10.74 -20.42
C ASN A 3 11.13 -9.41 -19.74
N SER A 4 11.46 -8.38 -20.52
CA SER A 4 11.80 -7.06 -19.98
C SER A 4 10.76 -6.06 -20.45
N LYS A 5 10.09 -5.41 -19.50
CA LYS A 5 9.03 -4.43 -19.77
C LYS A 5 9.62 -3.02 -19.67
N LYS A 6 9.42 -2.21 -20.71
CA LYS A 6 9.85 -0.81 -20.72
C LYS A 6 8.75 0.04 -20.12
N ILE A 7 9.09 0.88 -19.15
CA ILE A 7 8.16 1.83 -18.53
C ILE A 7 8.74 3.24 -18.62
N GLN A 8 7.88 4.25 -18.50
CA GLN A 8 8.27 5.65 -18.49
C GLN A 8 7.77 6.31 -17.22
N ILE A 9 8.67 7.01 -16.51
CA ILE A 9 8.36 7.77 -15.30
C ILE A 9 9.02 9.13 -15.43
N TYR A 10 8.22 10.19 -15.33
CA TYR A 10 8.66 11.58 -15.34
C TYR A 10 9.61 11.91 -16.51
N GLY A 11 9.25 11.43 -17.71
CA GLY A 11 10.03 11.64 -18.94
C GLY A 11 11.25 10.73 -19.10
N LYS A 12 11.57 9.86 -18.12
CA LYS A 12 12.68 8.90 -18.19
C LYS A 12 12.17 7.49 -18.44
N THR A 13 12.83 6.76 -19.34
CA THR A 13 12.49 5.38 -19.67
C THR A 13 13.36 4.40 -18.88
N TYR A 14 12.72 3.41 -18.26
CA TYR A 14 13.36 2.35 -17.50
C TYR A 14 13.00 0.98 -18.07
N SER A 15 13.90 0.00 -17.92
CA SER A 15 13.66 -1.39 -18.31
C SER A 15 13.57 -2.23 -17.04
N LEU A 16 12.38 -2.74 -16.73
CA LEU A 16 12.21 -3.70 -15.64
C LEU A 16 12.32 -5.12 -16.17
N LYS A 17 13.01 -5.97 -15.42
CA LYS A 17 12.85 -7.42 -15.58
C LYS A 17 11.45 -7.76 -15.08
N SER A 18 10.66 -8.47 -15.88
CA SER A 18 9.35 -8.95 -15.45
C SER A 18 9.53 -9.91 -14.26
N SER A 19 9.31 -9.42 -13.05
CA SER A 19 9.01 -10.30 -11.92
C SER A 19 7.56 -10.73 -12.03
N SER A 20 7.27 -11.95 -11.58
CA SER A 20 5.91 -12.51 -11.49
C SER A 20 5.04 -11.81 -10.43
N SER A 21 5.17 -10.49 -10.27
CA SER A 21 4.32 -9.74 -9.34
C SER A 21 2.89 -9.74 -9.88
N GLU A 22 1.93 -9.94 -8.98
CA GLU A 22 0.50 -9.82 -9.29
C GLU A 22 0.12 -8.40 -9.77
N VAL A 23 0.94 -7.41 -9.41
CA VAL A 23 0.75 -6.01 -9.80
C VAL A 23 1.52 -5.70 -11.08
N ASP A 24 0.84 -5.06 -12.04
CA ASP A 24 1.44 -4.65 -13.32
C ASP A 24 2.45 -3.52 -13.10
N ALA A 25 3.67 -3.72 -13.60
CA ALA A 25 4.73 -2.71 -13.57
C ALA A 25 4.35 -1.39 -14.29
N GLU A 26 3.48 -1.43 -15.30
CA GLU A 26 2.96 -0.23 -15.97
C GLU A 26 2.05 0.59 -15.04
N GLU A 27 1.23 -0.08 -14.25
CA GLU A 27 0.34 0.58 -13.29
C GLU A 27 1.14 1.26 -12.18
N VAL A 28 2.15 0.56 -11.65
CA VAL A 28 3.09 1.14 -10.67
C VAL A 28 3.82 2.33 -11.27
N ALA A 29 4.28 2.25 -12.51
CA ALA A 29 4.95 3.35 -13.20
C ALA A 29 4.04 4.57 -13.35
N ALA A 30 2.79 4.36 -13.77
CA ALA A 30 1.79 5.41 -13.90
C ALA A 30 1.48 6.07 -12.55
N TYR A 31 1.41 5.29 -11.47
CA TYR A 31 1.20 5.79 -10.13
C TYR A 31 2.35 6.71 -9.67
N VAL A 32 3.60 6.25 -9.81
CA VAL A 32 4.78 7.05 -9.47
C VAL A 32 4.84 8.33 -10.32
N ASP A 33 4.55 8.25 -11.61
CA ASP A 33 4.52 9.40 -12.52
C ASP A 33 3.48 10.46 -12.09
N SER A 34 2.27 10.04 -11.71
CA SER A 34 1.24 10.95 -11.17
C SER A 34 1.73 11.66 -9.90
N ARG A 35 2.29 10.91 -8.94
CA ARG A 35 2.80 11.49 -7.69
C ARG A 35 3.92 12.50 -7.92
N MET A 36 4.84 12.21 -8.85
CA MET A 36 5.90 13.15 -9.20
C MET A 36 5.35 14.43 -9.87
N LYS A 37 4.34 14.31 -10.75
CA LYS A 37 3.67 15.46 -11.39
C LYS A 37 2.89 16.32 -10.40
N GLU A 38 2.16 15.70 -9.47
CA GLU A 38 1.47 16.40 -8.37
C GLU A 38 2.44 17.23 -7.54
N LEU A 39 3.56 16.62 -7.13
CA LEU A 39 4.59 17.31 -6.34
C LEU A 39 5.28 18.44 -7.10
N ALA A 40 5.50 18.26 -8.41
CA ALA A 40 6.07 19.30 -9.27
C ALA A 40 5.16 20.53 -9.35
N ASN A 41 3.84 20.33 -9.41
CA ASN A 41 2.87 21.43 -9.43
C ASN A 41 2.83 22.22 -8.12
N VAL A 42 3.02 21.55 -6.98
CA VAL A 42 2.92 22.17 -5.65
C VAL A 42 4.23 22.85 -5.21
N ARG A 43 5.39 22.29 -5.55
CA ARG A 43 6.69 22.69 -4.96
C ARG A 43 7.65 23.46 -5.89
N GLY A 44 7.20 23.89 -7.07
CA GLY A 44 7.99 24.77 -7.94
C GLY A 44 9.33 24.16 -8.38
N LYS A 45 10.41 24.99 -8.48
CA LYS A 45 11.75 24.59 -8.96
C LYS A 45 12.48 23.69 -7.96
N THR A 46 12.04 22.45 -7.84
CA THR A 46 12.72 21.37 -7.12
C THR A 46 13.43 20.45 -8.12
N SER A 47 14.58 19.87 -7.76
CA SER A 47 15.28 18.96 -8.67
C SER A 47 14.46 17.69 -8.92
N THR A 48 14.64 17.05 -10.08
CA THR A 48 13.93 15.79 -10.38
C THR A 48 14.26 14.69 -9.38
N LEU A 49 15.46 14.69 -8.82
CA LEU A 49 15.87 13.71 -7.81
C LEU A 49 15.10 13.93 -6.51
N ASP A 50 15.02 15.18 -6.04
CA ASP A 50 14.29 15.51 -4.82
C ASP A 50 12.80 15.23 -4.97
N LEU A 51 12.22 15.51 -6.16
CA LEU A 51 10.83 15.13 -6.47
C LEU A 51 10.61 13.62 -6.41
N ALA A 52 11.56 12.82 -6.93
CA ALA A 52 11.47 11.36 -6.86
C ALA A 52 11.56 10.85 -5.42
N ILE A 53 12.44 11.44 -4.60
CA ILE A 53 12.56 11.09 -3.16
C ILE A 53 11.27 11.46 -2.42
N LEU A 54 10.70 12.64 -2.67
CA LEU A 54 9.42 13.06 -2.06
C LEU A 54 8.26 12.16 -2.49
N ALA A 55 8.19 11.77 -3.76
CA ALA A 55 7.20 10.82 -4.23
C ALA A 55 7.35 9.47 -3.52
N ALA A 56 8.58 8.95 -3.41
CA ALA A 56 8.85 7.71 -2.69
C ALA A 56 8.46 7.79 -1.20
N LEU A 57 8.74 8.91 -0.54
CA LEU A 57 8.34 9.15 0.86
C LEU A 57 6.82 9.13 1.04
N ASN A 58 6.08 9.84 0.19
CA ASN A 58 4.61 9.86 0.26
C ASN A 58 4.02 8.46 0.04
N ILE A 59 4.51 7.74 -0.97
CA ILE A 59 4.04 6.38 -1.28
C ILE A 59 4.35 5.42 -0.12
N ALA A 60 5.55 5.53 0.48
CA ALA A 60 5.92 4.73 1.64
C ALA A 60 5.04 5.04 2.86
N GLN A 61 4.73 6.31 3.09
CA GLN A 61 3.84 6.73 4.17
C GLN A 61 2.43 6.15 4.00
N GLU A 62 1.84 6.28 2.80
CA GLU A 62 0.52 5.69 2.49
C GLU A 62 0.50 4.18 2.71
N LEU A 63 1.56 3.48 2.29
CA LEU A 63 1.70 2.04 2.50
C LEU A 63 1.75 1.69 4.00
N MET A 64 2.49 2.45 4.80
CA MET A 64 2.59 2.23 6.24
C MET A 64 1.26 2.53 6.94
N GLU A 65 0.55 3.59 6.54
CA GLU A 65 -0.78 3.91 7.05
C GLU A 65 -1.79 2.80 6.75
N LEU A 66 -1.82 2.29 5.51
CA LEU A 66 -2.70 1.18 5.13
C LEU A 66 -2.38 -0.10 5.92
N LYS A 67 -1.10 -0.43 6.11
CA LYS A 67 -0.70 -1.59 6.93
C LYS A 67 -1.13 -1.45 8.39
N ASN A 68 -0.96 -0.27 8.96
CA ASN A 68 -1.38 -0.01 10.35
C ASN A 68 -2.90 -0.08 10.50
N GLN A 69 -3.66 0.45 9.54
CA GLN A 69 -5.12 0.35 9.54
C GLN A 69 -5.61 -1.10 9.41
N ALA A 70 -4.96 -1.90 8.56
CA ALA A 70 -5.27 -3.31 8.42
C ALA A 70 -5.01 -4.07 9.75
N GLY A 71 -3.85 -3.87 10.38
CA GLY A 71 -3.53 -4.49 11.66
C GLY A 71 -4.49 -4.09 12.78
N ALA A 72 -4.82 -2.79 12.89
CA ALA A 72 -5.78 -2.30 13.88
C ALA A 72 -7.19 -2.88 13.67
N LYS A 73 -7.59 -3.09 12.40
CA LYS A 73 -8.87 -3.72 12.07
C LYS A 73 -8.88 -5.20 12.42
N GLU A 74 -7.81 -5.93 12.13
CA GLU A 74 -7.66 -7.34 12.53
C GLU A 74 -7.72 -7.51 14.05
N GLU A 75 -7.04 -6.64 14.81
CA GLU A 75 -7.10 -6.65 16.28
C GLU A 75 -8.53 -6.40 16.79
N ALA A 76 -9.22 -5.39 16.26
CA ALA A 76 -10.58 -5.07 16.65
C ALA A 76 -11.59 -6.17 16.30
N GLU A 77 -11.43 -6.83 15.15
CA GLU A 77 -12.25 -7.98 14.77
C GLU A 77 -11.96 -9.19 15.66
N GLY A 78 -10.69 -9.44 15.99
CA GLY A 78 -10.28 -10.49 16.92
C GLY A 78 -10.85 -10.29 18.33
N GLU A 79 -10.86 -9.06 18.83
CA GLU A 79 -11.44 -8.74 20.14
C GLU A 79 -12.95 -8.96 20.18
N LYS A 80 -13.68 -8.52 19.13
CA LYS A 80 -15.12 -8.77 19.00
C LYS A 80 -15.44 -10.26 18.94
N LEU A 81 -14.66 -11.03 18.19
CA LEU A 81 -14.84 -12.48 18.11
C LEU A 81 -14.65 -13.13 19.48
N ARG A 82 -13.64 -12.69 20.24
CA ARG A 82 -13.36 -13.18 21.60
C ARG A 82 -14.53 -12.90 22.54
N GLN A 83 -15.07 -11.67 22.51
CA GLN A 83 -16.23 -11.28 23.31
C GLN A 83 -17.47 -12.12 22.96
N LEU A 84 -17.67 -12.44 21.67
CA LEU A 84 -18.80 -13.25 21.22
C LEU A 84 -18.69 -14.70 21.71
N VAL A 85 -17.47 -15.27 21.65
CA VAL A 85 -17.20 -16.62 22.18
C VAL A 85 -17.44 -16.66 23.70
N GLU A 86 -16.94 -15.67 24.45
CA GLU A 86 -17.17 -15.60 25.90
C GLU A 86 -18.66 -15.47 26.26
N ALA A 87 -19.43 -14.70 25.48
CA ALA A 87 -20.88 -14.57 25.69
C ALA A 87 -21.61 -15.89 25.44
N LEU A 88 -21.26 -16.60 24.35
CA LEU A 88 -21.83 -17.92 24.03
C LEU A 88 -21.47 -18.98 25.09
N ASP A 89 -20.22 -19.02 25.55
CA ASP A 89 -19.78 -19.93 26.60
C ASP A 89 -20.57 -19.71 27.89
N LYS A 90 -20.87 -18.44 28.23
CA LYS A 90 -21.67 -18.09 29.39
C LYS A 90 -23.12 -18.56 29.27
N GLU A 91 -23.76 -18.33 28.12
CA GLU A 91 -25.13 -18.81 27.89
C GLU A 91 -25.22 -20.34 27.89
N LEU A 92 -24.23 -21.04 27.35
CA LEU A 92 -24.16 -22.50 27.40
C LEU A 92 -24.04 -23.02 28.84
N GLN A 93 -23.19 -22.41 29.67
CA GLN A 93 -23.07 -22.77 31.09
C GLN A 93 -24.36 -22.54 31.89
N ASP A 94 -25.15 -21.53 31.53
CA ASP A 94 -26.42 -21.24 32.16
C ASP A 94 -27.53 -22.23 31.74
N ILE A 95 -27.42 -22.86 30.56
CA ILE A 95 -28.35 -23.91 30.08
C ILE A 95 -28.02 -25.29 30.69
N GLU A 96 -26.76 -25.56 31.04
CA GLU A 96 -26.32 -26.83 31.64
C GLU A 96 -26.54 -26.93 33.17
N LYS A 97 -27.07 -25.87 33.81
CA LYS A 97 -27.46 -25.83 35.23
C LYS A 97 -28.94 -26.09 35.44
#